data_AF-G3V571-F1
#
_entry.id   AF-G3V571-F1
#
_cell.length_a   1.000
_cell.length_b   1.000
_cell.length_c   1.000
_cell.angle_alpha   90.00
_cell.angle_beta   90.00
_cell.angle_gamma   90.00
#
_symmetry.space_group_name_H-M   'P 1'
#
loop_
_entity.id
_entity.type
_entity.pdbx_description
1 polymer ?
#
loop_
_entity_poly.entity_id
_entity_poly.type
_entity_poly.pdbx_seq_one_letter_code
_entity_poly.pdbx_strand_id
1 'polypeptide(L)'
;MSSSCSGLSRVLVAVATALVSASSPCPQAWGPPDPPARPVVSCQAADYENFSCTWSPSQISGLPTRYLTSYRKKTVLGADSQRRSPSTGPWPCPQDPLGAARCVVHGAEFWSQYRINVTEVNPLGASTRLLDVSLQSILRPDPPQGLRVESVPGYPRRLRASWTYPASWPCQPHFLLKFRLQYRPAQHPAWSTVEPAGLEEVITDAVAGLPHAVRVSARDFLDAGTWSTWSPEAWGTPSTGTIPKEIPAWGQLHTQPEVEPQVDSPAPPRPSLQPHPRLLDHRDSVEQVAVLASLGILSFLGLVAGALALGLWLRLRRGGKDGSPKPGFLASVIPVDRRPGAPNL
;
A
#
# COMPACT_ATOMS: atom_id res chain seq x y z
N MET A 1 91.48 41.20 -9.93
CA MET A 1 92.13 41.69 -8.69
C MET A 1 91.14 42.61 -7.99
N SER A 2 90.78 42.31 -6.72
CA SER A 2 90.18 43.19 -5.69
C SER A 2 88.94 44.05 -6.03
N SER A 3 88.01 44.35 -5.12
CA SER A 3 87.81 43.99 -3.73
C SER A 3 86.34 44.24 -3.36
N SER A 4 85.93 43.55 -2.31
CA SER A 4 84.72 43.82 -1.51
C SER A 4 84.68 45.26 -0.98
N CYS A 5 83.49 45.83 -0.79
CA CYS A 5 83.08 46.50 0.46
C CYS A 5 81.59 46.91 0.46
N SER A 6 80.83 46.21 1.32
CA SER A 6 79.75 46.65 2.21
C SER A 6 79.25 48.10 2.18
N GLY A 7 77.93 48.28 2.28
CA GLY A 7 77.37 49.53 2.82
C GLY A 7 75.86 49.69 2.63
N LEU A 8 75.08 49.27 3.64
CA LEU A 8 73.63 49.42 3.76
C LEU A 8 73.15 50.88 3.75
N SER A 9 72.08 51.19 3.00
CA SER A 9 70.91 51.91 3.58
C SER A 9 69.73 52.07 2.62
N ARG A 10 68.63 51.42 3.03
CA ARG A 10 67.23 51.91 3.02
C ARG A 10 66.65 52.37 1.68
N VAL A 11 66.07 51.42 0.96
CA VAL A 11 65.04 51.68 -0.05
C VAL A 11 63.67 51.67 0.64
N LEU A 12 62.98 52.80 0.60
CA LEU A 12 61.58 52.96 1.01
C LEU A 12 60.69 52.15 0.05
N VAL A 13 60.01 51.12 0.58
CA VAL A 13 58.93 50.42 -0.15
C VAL A 13 57.62 51.11 0.19
N ALA A 14 57.04 51.80 -0.79
CA ALA A 14 55.68 52.34 -0.70
C ALA A 14 54.67 51.19 -0.78
N VAL A 15 53.95 50.92 0.30
CA VAL A 15 52.83 49.98 0.31
C VAL A 15 51.57 50.75 -0.10
N ALA A 16 51.12 50.56 -1.35
CA ALA A 16 49.82 51.04 -1.80
C ALA A 16 48.73 50.09 -1.29
N THR A 17 47.96 50.52 -0.30
CA THR A 17 46.77 49.81 0.18
C THR A 17 45.60 50.07 -0.78
N ALA A 18 45.25 49.07 -1.58
CA ALA A 18 44.01 49.07 -2.33
C ALA A 18 42.84 48.78 -1.37
N LEU A 19 42.00 49.79 -1.11
CA LEU A 19 40.72 49.61 -0.42
C LEU A 19 39.75 48.91 -1.37
N VAL A 20 39.63 47.59 -1.25
CA VAL A 20 38.54 46.83 -1.86
C VAL A 20 37.27 47.21 -1.08
N SER A 21 36.37 47.96 -1.71
CA SER A 21 35.03 48.19 -1.15
C SER A 21 34.27 46.86 -1.17
N ALA A 22 34.27 46.15 -0.06
CA ALA A 22 33.36 45.05 0.17
C ALA A 22 31.95 45.63 0.32
N SER A 23 31.26 45.83 -0.81
CA SER A 23 29.81 46.00 -0.79
C SER A 23 29.21 44.66 -0.40
N SER A 24 28.98 44.47 0.90
CA SER A 24 28.15 43.38 1.41
C SER A 24 26.81 43.41 0.66
N PRO A 25 26.38 42.32 0.00
CA PRO A 25 25.04 42.27 -0.54
C PRO A 25 24.08 42.37 0.65
N CYS A 26 23.33 43.47 0.73
CA CYS A 26 22.19 43.55 1.63
C CYS A 26 21.31 42.31 1.37
N PRO A 27 20.87 41.58 2.40
CA PRO A 27 19.90 40.51 2.21
C PRO A 27 18.69 41.11 1.51
N GLN A 28 18.22 40.42 0.46
CA GLN A 28 17.07 40.80 -0.34
C GLN A 28 15.98 41.36 0.57
N ALA A 29 15.58 42.61 0.31
CA ALA A 29 14.50 43.24 1.04
C ALA A 29 13.27 42.33 0.91
N TRP A 30 12.87 41.73 2.03
CA TRP A 30 11.59 41.05 2.14
C TRP A 30 10.55 42.08 1.73
N GLY A 31 9.61 41.69 0.85
CA GLY A 31 8.50 42.55 0.47
C GLY A 31 7.76 43.08 1.70
N PRO A 32 6.89 44.09 1.54
CA PRO A 32 6.10 44.60 2.66
C PRO A 32 5.39 43.43 3.39
N PRO A 33 5.30 43.48 4.73
CA PRO A 33 4.65 42.42 5.49
C PRO A 33 3.17 42.30 5.07
N ASP A 34 2.77 41.08 4.72
CA ASP A 34 1.46 40.80 4.13
C ASP A 34 0.62 39.88 5.04
N PRO A 35 -0.73 39.98 5.00
CA PRO A 35 -1.60 38.98 5.62
C PRO A 35 -1.38 37.59 5.00
N PRO A 36 -1.71 36.50 5.72
CA PRO A 36 -1.39 35.15 5.26
C PRO A 36 -2.27 34.77 4.06
N ALA A 37 -1.66 34.14 3.06
CA ALA A 37 -2.37 33.54 1.94
C ALA A 37 -2.90 32.15 2.31
N ARG A 38 -3.80 31.57 1.50
CA ARG A 38 -4.31 30.20 1.76
C ARG A 38 -3.17 29.20 1.60
N PRO A 39 -2.81 28.40 2.62
CA PRO A 39 -1.68 27.48 2.51
C PRO A 39 -1.97 26.35 1.51
N VAL A 40 -0.91 25.80 0.93
CA VAL A 40 -0.99 24.58 0.12
C VAL A 40 -0.97 23.40 1.06
N VAL A 41 -1.98 22.53 0.97
CA VAL A 41 -2.14 21.35 1.84
C VAL A 41 -2.22 20.10 0.97
N SER A 42 -1.44 19.09 1.32
CA SER A 42 -1.43 17.77 0.69
C SER A 42 -1.47 16.68 1.75
N CYS A 43 -2.24 15.61 1.53
CA CYS A 43 -2.32 14.49 2.44
C CYS A 43 -1.96 13.17 1.74
N GLN A 44 -1.38 12.25 2.51
CA GLN A 44 -0.95 10.93 2.05
C GLN A 44 -1.08 9.90 3.18
N ALA A 45 -1.36 8.66 2.82
CA ALA A 45 -1.48 7.53 3.75
C ALA A 45 -0.61 6.37 3.28
N ALA A 46 0.30 5.89 4.13
CA ALA A 46 1.13 4.71 3.85
C ALA A 46 0.44 3.40 4.25
N ASP A 47 -0.55 3.49 5.15
CA ASP A 47 -1.34 2.39 5.67
C ASP A 47 -2.83 2.76 5.72
N TYR A 48 -3.68 1.80 6.09
CA TYR A 48 -5.14 1.97 6.09
C TYR A 48 -5.73 2.44 7.44
N GLU A 49 -4.89 2.74 8.42
CA GLU A 49 -5.28 3.16 9.79
C GLU A 49 -4.85 4.59 10.10
N ASN A 50 -3.81 5.10 9.44
CA ASN A 50 -3.20 6.38 9.70
C ASN A 50 -2.98 7.14 8.40
N PHE A 51 -3.15 8.47 8.45
CA PHE A 51 -2.72 9.33 7.37
C PHE A 51 -2.08 10.60 7.91
N SER A 52 -1.33 11.24 7.04
CA SER A 52 -0.61 12.45 7.36
C SER A 52 -0.87 13.53 6.36
N CYS A 53 -0.88 14.77 6.82
CA CYS A 53 -1.01 15.94 5.97
C CYS A 53 0.19 16.84 6.17
N THR A 54 0.70 17.38 5.08
CA THR A 54 1.77 18.37 5.03
C THR A 54 1.24 19.67 4.45
N TRP A 55 1.86 20.78 4.82
CA TRP A 55 1.51 22.07 4.28
C TRP A 55 2.72 22.96 4.03
N SER A 56 2.54 23.94 3.15
CA SER A 56 3.51 24.99 2.87
C SER A 56 2.80 26.33 2.64
N PRO A 57 3.44 27.47 2.97
CA PRO A 57 2.90 28.77 2.63
C PRO A 57 2.80 28.90 1.11
N SER A 58 1.66 29.40 0.61
CA SER A 58 1.50 29.66 -0.82
C SER A 58 2.17 30.97 -1.26
N GLN A 59 2.35 31.90 -0.31
CA GLN A 59 3.03 33.17 -0.48
C GLN A 59 3.83 33.47 0.79
N ILE A 60 5.00 34.08 0.63
CA ILE A 60 5.84 34.51 1.75
C ILE A 60 5.25 35.80 2.33
N SER A 61 4.84 35.78 3.60
CA SER A 61 4.21 36.91 4.29
C SER A 61 5.21 37.88 4.95
N GLY A 62 6.47 37.49 5.09
CA GLY A 62 7.50 38.30 5.77
C GLY A 62 7.33 38.45 7.29
N LEU A 63 6.41 37.69 7.89
CA LEU A 63 6.07 37.78 9.32
C LEU A 63 6.19 36.44 10.04
N PRO A 64 6.45 36.43 11.37
CA PRO A 64 6.37 35.22 12.18
C PRO A 64 5.00 34.56 12.04
N THR A 65 5.00 33.33 11.55
CA THR A 65 3.79 32.61 11.14
C THR A 65 3.67 31.30 11.89
N ARG A 66 2.46 30.95 12.32
CA ARG A 66 2.12 29.68 12.97
C ARG A 66 0.94 29.01 12.28
N TYR A 67 0.79 27.70 12.48
CA TYR A 67 -0.28 26.92 11.87
C TYR A 67 -1.19 26.29 12.93
N LEU A 68 -2.50 26.35 12.69
CA LEU A 68 -3.52 25.65 13.45
C LEU A 68 -4.08 24.51 12.61
N THR A 69 -4.08 23.29 13.15
CA THR A 69 -4.45 22.08 12.41
C THR A 69 -5.56 21.32 13.12
N SER A 70 -6.65 21.08 12.41
CA SER A 70 -7.80 20.31 12.91
C SER A 70 -8.40 19.47 11.80
N TYR A 71 -9.18 18.46 12.17
CA TYR A 71 -9.93 17.67 11.22
C TYR A 71 -11.31 17.34 11.76
N ARG A 72 -12.21 16.95 10.87
CA ARG A 72 -13.49 16.36 11.24
C ARG A 72 -13.86 15.25 10.29
N LYS A 73 -14.56 14.25 10.79
CA LYS A 73 -15.18 13.22 9.97
C LYS A 73 -16.45 13.81 9.32
N LYS A 74 -16.58 13.66 8.00
CA LYS A 74 -17.80 14.02 7.26
C LYS A 74 -18.81 12.90 7.45
N THR A 75 -20.04 13.24 7.80
CA THR A 75 -21.14 12.30 7.77
C THR A 75 -21.58 12.07 6.33
N VAL A 76 -21.63 10.81 5.91
CA VAL A 76 -22.23 10.43 4.63
C VAL A 76 -23.74 10.55 4.79
N LEU A 77 -24.37 11.45 4.03
CA LEU A 77 -25.83 11.59 4.01
C LEU A 77 -26.42 10.51 3.10
N GLY A 78 -26.89 9.40 3.69
CA GLY A 78 -27.65 8.31 3.05
C GLY A 78 -27.41 6.98 3.79
N ALA A 79 -28.39 6.21 4.29
CA ALA A 79 -29.79 6.02 3.92
C ALA A 79 -30.72 5.88 5.15
N ASP A 80 -30.58 6.76 6.15
CA ASP A 80 -31.57 6.93 7.22
C ASP A 80 -31.49 8.37 7.73
N SER A 81 -32.33 9.25 7.17
CA SER A 81 -32.36 10.70 7.45
C SER A 81 -32.81 11.06 8.88
N GLN A 82 -32.85 10.08 9.80
CA GLN A 82 -33.36 10.26 11.16
C GLN A 82 -32.31 10.08 12.26
N ARG A 83 -31.12 9.54 11.95
CA ARG A 83 -29.94 9.67 12.83
C ARG A 83 -28.97 10.66 12.25
N ARG A 84 -29.22 11.94 12.56
CA ARG A 84 -28.21 12.98 12.42
C ARG A 84 -27.10 12.67 13.44
N SER A 85 -26.22 11.73 13.09
CA SER A 85 -24.97 11.55 13.83
C SER A 85 -24.30 12.93 13.83
N PRO A 86 -24.07 13.56 14.99
CA PRO A 86 -23.36 14.82 15.03
C PRO A 86 -22.04 14.60 14.30
N SER A 87 -21.63 15.53 13.45
CA SER A 87 -20.21 15.59 13.09
C SER A 87 -19.48 15.69 14.42
N THR A 88 -18.87 14.59 14.88
CA THR A 88 -18.02 14.57 16.06
C THR A 88 -17.06 15.74 15.89
N GLY A 89 -17.05 16.65 16.87
CA GLY A 89 -16.54 18.01 16.72
C GLY A 89 -15.13 18.10 16.11
N PRO A 90 -14.65 19.31 15.77
CA PRO A 90 -13.32 19.43 15.20
C PRO A 90 -12.28 18.87 16.17
N TRP A 91 -11.64 17.76 15.78
CA TRP A 91 -10.55 17.14 16.52
C TRP A 91 -9.24 17.83 16.14
N PRO A 92 -8.31 18.04 17.09
CA PRO A 92 -6.99 18.54 16.74
C PRO A 92 -6.27 17.53 15.85
N CYS A 93 -5.49 18.01 14.87
CA CYS A 93 -4.51 17.16 14.15
C CYS A 93 -3.14 17.44 14.77
N PRO A 94 -2.60 16.53 15.62
CA PRO A 94 -1.31 16.73 16.29
C PRO A 94 -0.19 17.01 15.29
N GLN A 95 0.52 18.12 15.48
CA GLN A 95 1.66 18.50 14.64
C GLN A 95 2.92 17.76 15.06
N ASP A 96 3.86 17.64 14.12
CA ASP A 96 5.14 16.99 14.36
C ASP A 96 5.94 17.71 15.46
N PRO A 97 6.34 17.02 16.54
CA PRO A 97 7.09 17.63 17.64
C PRO A 97 8.45 18.22 17.23
N LEU A 98 9.03 17.76 16.10
CA LEU A 98 10.31 18.23 15.59
C LEU A 98 10.19 19.52 14.76
N GLY A 99 9.00 20.12 14.71
CA GLY A 99 8.75 21.39 14.01
C GLY A 99 8.56 21.24 12.49
N ALA A 100 8.40 20.02 11.99
CA ALA A 100 8.04 19.80 10.59
C ALA A 100 6.60 20.28 10.33
N ALA A 101 6.34 20.86 9.15
CA ALA A 101 5.01 21.27 8.69
C ALA A 101 4.15 20.06 8.29
N ARG A 102 3.89 19.19 9.27
CA ARG A 102 3.25 17.89 9.14
C ARG A 102 2.36 17.64 10.35
N CYS A 103 1.19 17.05 10.13
CA CYS A 103 0.33 16.53 11.19
C CYS A 103 -0.11 15.10 10.84
N VAL A 104 -0.41 14.29 11.86
CA VAL A 104 -0.78 12.88 11.70
C VAL A 104 -2.13 12.62 12.35
N VAL A 105 -3.01 11.92 11.64
CA VAL A 105 -4.28 11.43 12.14
C VAL A 105 -4.15 9.92 12.31
N HIS A 106 -4.30 9.47 13.55
CA HIS A 106 -4.22 8.06 13.93
C HIS A 106 -5.61 7.44 14.08
N GLY A 107 -5.72 6.14 13.84
CA GLY A 107 -6.99 5.40 14.01
C GLY A 107 -8.11 5.93 13.11
N ALA A 108 -7.75 6.38 11.91
CA ALA A 108 -8.69 6.79 10.89
C ALA A 108 -9.47 5.58 10.36
N GLU A 109 -10.75 5.78 10.12
CA GLU A 109 -11.61 4.76 9.52
C GLU A 109 -11.45 4.78 8.01
N PHE A 110 -11.04 3.66 7.43
CA PHE A 110 -10.73 3.52 6.00
C PHE A 110 -11.85 3.99 5.06
N TRP A 111 -13.11 3.65 5.37
CA TRP A 111 -14.29 3.99 4.56
C TRP A 111 -14.86 5.38 4.83
N SER A 112 -14.24 6.14 5.72
CA SER A 112 -14.72 7.47 6.11
C SER A 112 -14.13 8.58 5.26
N GLN A 113 -14.88 9.68 5.17
CA GLN A 113 -14.39 10.91 4.58
C GLN A 113 -14.04 11.91 5.69
N TYR A 114 -12.94 12.62 5.52
CA TYR A 114 -12.42 13.60 6.45
C TYR A 114 -12.36 14.97 5.78
N ARG A 115 -12.50 16.02 6.58
CA ARG A 115 -12.21 17.41 6.18
C ARG A 115 -11.10 17.94 7.06
N ILE A 116 -9.94 18.13 6.48
CA ILE A 116 -8.75 18.72 7.10
C ILE A 116 -8.86 20.23 7.02
N ASN A 117 -8.48 20.90 8.09
CA ASN A 117 -8.39 22.35 8.20
C ASN A 117 -6.97 22.71 8.64
N VAL A 118 -6.25 23.41 7.77
CA VAL A 118 -4.97 24.04 8.08
C VAL A 118 -5.16 25.55 7.99
N THR A 119 -4.96 26.25 9.09
CA THR A 119 -5.07 27.70 9.17
C THR A 119 -3.72 28.31 9.46
N GLU A 120 -3.21 29.11 8.52
CA GLU A 120 -2.02 29.93 8.68
C GLU A 120 -2.38 31.21 9.44
N VAL A 121 -1.59 31.58 10.45
CA VAL A 121 -1.85 32.74 11.30
C VAL A 121 -0.57 33.56 11.46
N ASN A 122 -0.67 34.86 11.22
CA ASN A 122 0.37 35.85 11.49
C ASN A 122 -0.25 37.09 12.19
N PRO A 123 0.53 38.10 12.60
CA PRO A 123 0.00 39.30 13.27
C PRO A 123 -1.03 40.11 12.46
N LEU A 124 -1.07 39.96 11.14
CA LEU A 124 -1.98 40.68 10.24
C LEU A 124 -3.29 39.91 9.96
N GLY A 125 -3.39 38.64 10.36
CA GLY A 125 -4.63 37.88 10.22
C GLY A 125 -4.44 36.37 10.19
N ALA A 126 -5.44 35.69 9.64
CA ALA A 126 -5.46 34.24 9.47
C ALA A 126 -6.05 33.85 8.12
N SER A 127 -5.58 32.74 7.56
CA SER A 127 -6.06 32.21 6.30
C SER A 127 -6.16 30.69 6.34
N THR A 128 -7.31 30.17 5.93
CA THR A 128 -7.68 28.77 6.10
C THR A 128 -7.74 28.03 4.77
N ARG A 129 -7.14 26.85 4.72
CA ARG A 129 -7.33 25.85 3.66
C ARG A 129 -8.09 24.66 4.22
N LEU A 130 -9.24 24.36 3.61
CA LEU A 130 -9.99 23.13 3.83
C LEU A 130 -9.67 22.13 2.72
N LEU A 131 -9.42 20.88 3.10
CA LEU A 131 -9.17 19.78 2.17
C LEU A 131 -10.01 18.56 2.55
N ASP A 132 -10.84 18.11 1.63
CA ASP A 132 -11.58 16.86 1.78
C ASP A 132 -10.67 15.68 1.40
N VAL A 133 -10.65 14.65 2.25
CA VAL A 133 -9.75 13.50 2.14
C VAL A 133 -10.56 12.23 2.37
N SER A 134 -10.40 11.23 1.51
CA SER A 134 -10.84 9.86 1.79
C SER A 134 -9.61 8.96 1.84
N LEU A 135 -9.51 8.11 2.86
CA LEU A 135 -8.34 7.25 3.05
C LEU A 135 -8.09 6.36 1.83
N GLN A 136 -9.17 5.81 1.27
CA GLN A 136 -9.15 5.02 0.04
C GLN A 136 -8.49 5.74 -1.16
N SER A 137 -8.62 7.07 -1.28
CA SER A 137 -8.06 7.80 -2.43
C SER A 137 -6.60 8.20 -2.25
N ILE A 138 -6.20 8.50 -1.01
CA ILE A 138 -4.85 8.96 -0.69
C ILE A 138 -3.90 7.83 -0.27
N LEU A 139 -4.38 6.59 -0.21
CA LEU A 139 -3.58 5.43 0.12
C LEU A 139 -2.49 5.22 -0.94
N ARG A 140 -1.25 5.14 -0.48
CA ARG A 140 -0.08 4.82 -1.28
C ARG A 140 0.92 4.13 -0.36
N PRO A 141 0.96 2.79 -0.35
CA PRO A 141 1.87 2.04 0.50
C PRO A 141 3.34 2.40 0.24
N ASP A 142 4.17 2.17 1.24
CA ASP A 142 5.63 2.18 1.04
C ASP A 142 6.06 0.98 0.17
N PRO A 143 7.22 1.07 -0.52
CA PRO A 143 7.74 -0.03 -1.32
C PRO A 143 8.01 -1.27 -0.45
N PRO A 144 7.79 -2.49 -1.00
CA PRO A 144 8.14 -3.73 -0.30
C PRO A 144 9.60 -3.77 0.13
N GLN A 145 9.88 -4.50 1.21
CA GLN A 145 11.20 -4.57 1.82
C GLN A 145 11.82 -5.95 1.68
N GLY A 146 13.13 -6.04 1.87
CA GLY A 146 13.85 -7.31 1.89
C GLY A 146 13.81 -8.09 0.58
N LEU A 147 13.76 -7.40 -0.58
CA LEU A 147 13.78 -8.06 -1.89
C LEU A 147 15.08 -8.86 -2.08
N ARG A 148 14.94 -10.17 -2.27
CA ARG A 148 16.03 -11.12 -2.54
C ARG A 148 15.79 -11.79 -3.88
N VAL A 149 16.87 -11.99 -4.63
CA VAL A 149 16.83 -12.64 -5.96
C VAL A 149 17.83 -13.79 -5.96
N GLU A 150 17.32 -15.02 -5.93
CA GLU A 150 18.09 -16.23 -5.77
C GLU A 150 18.03 -17.11 -7.02
N SER A 151 19.14 -17.80 -7.33
CA SER A 151 19.17 -18.80 -8.40
C SER A 151 18.39 -20.05 -7.99
N VAL A 152 17.66 -20.68 -8.92
CA VAL A 152 17.06 -21.99 -8.67
C VAL A 152 18.03 -23.09 -9.14
N PRO A 153 18.53 -23.96 -8.24
CA PRO A 153 19.46 -25.04 -8.62
C PRO A 153 18.86 -25.98 -9.67
N GLY A 154 19.66 -26.32 -10.70
CA GLY A 154 19.22 -27.19 -11.80
C GLY A 154 18.39 -26.48 -12.88
N TYR A 155 18.06 -25.20 -12.71
CA TYR A 155 17.26 -24.44 -13.67
C TYR A 155 17.98 -23.16 -14.12
N PRO A 156 18.75 -23.20 -15.23
CA PRO A 156 19.60 -22.09 -15.64
C PRO A 156 18.85 -20.87 -16.19
N ARG A 157 17.52 -20.94 -16.28
CA ARG A 157 16.64 -19.84 -16.71
C ARG A 157 15.67 -19.40 -15.62
N ARG A 158 15.87 -19.85 -14.37
CA ARG A 158 14.98 -19.52 -13.26
C ARG A 158 15.65 -18.66 -12.20
N LEU A 159 14.91 -17.63 -11.75
CA LEU A 159 15.24 -16.81 -10.60
C LEU A 159 14.04 -16.76 -9.65
N ARG A 160 14.29 -17.00 -8.37
CA ARG A 160 13.31 -16.87 -7.30
C ARG A 160 13.44 -15.50 -6.67
N ALA A 161 12.45 -14.65 -6.85
CA ALA A 161 12.35 -13.37 -6.18
C ALA A 161 11.43 -13.51 -4.96
N SER A 162 11.88 -13.04 -3.79
CA SER A 162 11.06 -13.02 -2.58
C SER A 162 11.21 -11.69 -1.84
N TRP A 163 10.14 -11.23 -1.19
CA TRP A 163 10.10 -9.96 -0.46
C TRP A 163 9.13 -10.04 0.72
N THR A 164 9.07 -8.97 1.52
CA THR A 164 8.12 -8.83 2.63
C THR A 164 7.28 -7.57 2.48
N TYR A 165 6.20 -7.52 3.26
CA TYR A 165 5.42 -6.30 3.43
C TYR A 165 6.31 -5.16 3.96
N PRO A 166 6.02 -3.89 3.63
CA PRO A 166 6.73 -2.76 4.20
C PRO A 166 6.43 -2.64 5.69
N ALA A 167 7.38 -2.12 6.46
CA ALA A 167 7.23 -1.93 7.91
C ALA A 167 6.08 -0.99 8.32
N SER A 168 5.61 -0.13 7.41
CA SER A 168 4.44 0.73 7.62
C SER A 168 3.12 -0.01 7.50
N TRP A 169 3.08 -1.19 6.87
CA TRP A 169 1.87 -2.00 6.79
C TRP A 169 1.68 -2.83 8.06
N PRO A 170 0.47 -2.90 8.64
CA PRO A 170 0.21 -3.68 9.85
C PRO A 170 0.56 -5.17 9.70
N CYS A 171 1.13 -5.78 10.75
CA CYS A 171 1.58 -7.18 10.76
C CYS A 171 0.44 -8.22 10.60
N GLN A 172 -0.76 -7.90 11.09
CA GLN A 172 -1.97 -8.72 10.96
C GLN A 172 -3.02 -7.94 10.19
N PRO A 173 -2.85 -7.80 8.87
CA PRO A 173 -3.64 -6.84 8.11
C PRO A 173 -5.02 -7.39 7.78
N HIS A 174 -6.04 -6.52 7.83
CA HIS A 174 -7.36 -6.80 7.26
C HIS A 174 -7.38 -6.58 5.74
N PHE A 175 -6.50 -5.71 5.24
CA PHE A 175 -6.33 -5.41 3.83
C PHE A 175 -4.99 -5.94 3.34
N LEU A 176 -5.02 -6.87 2.38
CA LEU A 176 -3.81 -7.41 1.77
C LEU A 176 -3.25 -6.45 0.73
N LEU A 177 -1.95 -6.60 0.46
CA LEU A 177 -1.31 -5.94 -0.66
C LEU A 177 -1.21 -6.90 -1.84
N LYS A 178 -1.41 -6.37 -3.05
CA LYS A 178 -0.99 -7.01 -4.29
C LYS A 178 0.31 -6.38 -4.78
N PHE A 179 1.07 -7.14 -5.55
CA PHE A 179 2.40 -6.75 -5.97
C PHE A 179 2.53 -6.77 -7.49
N ARG A 180 3.44 -5.95 -7.97
CA ARG A 180 3.91 -5.97 -9.35
C ARG A 180 5.41 -5.99 -9.34
N LEU A 181 5.99 -6.95 -10.04
CA LEU A 181 7.41 -7.16 -10.16
C LEU A 181 7.87 -6.77 -11.55
N GLN A 182 9.03 -6.12 -11.62
CA GLN A 182 9.74 -5.87 -12.86
C GLN A 182 11.13 -6.48 -12.80
N TYR A 183 11.54 -7.10 -13.89
CA TYR A 183 12.89 -7.62 -14.06
C TYR A 183 13.44 -7.29 -15.44
N ARG A 184 14.77 -7.18 -15.54
CA ARG A 184 15.49 -7.02 -16.81
C ARG A 184 16.90 -7.61 -16.71
N PRO A 185 17.46 -8.12 -17.81
CA PRO A 185 18.90 -8.41 -17.88
C PRO A 185 19.74 -7.13 -17.74
N ALA A 186 20.95 -7.23 -17.19
CA ALA A 186 21.86 -6.10 -16.91
C ALA A 186 22.10 -5.15 -18.09
N GLN A 187 22.09 -5.67 -19.32
CA GLN A 187 22.42 -4.92 -20.54
C GLN A 187 21.18 -4.54 -21.35
N HIS A 188 19.98 -4.78 -20.82
CA HIS A 188 18.74 -4.55 -21.56
C HIS A 188 18.00 -3.32 -21.03
N PRO A 189 17.53 -2.40 -21.89
CA PRO A 189 16.84 -1.20 -21.44
C PRO A 189 15.38 -1.47 -21.03
N ALA A 190 14.73 -2.46 -21.65
CA ALA A 190 13.32 -2.76 -21.42
C ALA A 190 13.11 -3.66 -20.19
N TRP A 191 12.07 -3.34 -19.42
CA TRP A 191 11.62 -4.12 -18.26
C TRP A 191 10.51 -5.09 -18.67
N SER A 192 10.63 -6.34 -18.24
CA SER A 192 9.53 -7.30 -18.22
C SER A 192 8.74 -7.11 -16.93
N THR A 193 7.41 -7.14 -17.01
CA THR A 193 6.51 -6.91 -15.86
C THR A 193 5.64 -8.14 -15.63
N VAL A 194 5.53 -8.56 -14.37
CA VAL A 194 4.64 -9.63 -13.93
C VAL A 194 3.88 -9.17 -12.67
N GLU A 195 2.72 -9.76 -12.40
CA GLU A 195 1.91 -9.49 -11.21
C GLU A 195 1.85 -10.75 -10.33
N PRO A 196 2.73 -10.88 -9.33
CA PRO A 196 2.81 -12.06 -8.49
C PRO A 196 1.60 -12.25 -7.57
N ALA A 197 1.24 -13.51 -7.34
CA ALA A 197 0.26 -13.89 -6.32
C ALA A 197 0.97 -14.16 -4.98
N GLY A 198 1.25 -13.11 -4.22
CA GLY A 198 1.82 -13.22 -2.88
C GLY A 198 3.20 -12.56 -2.73
N LEU A 199 4.07 -13.17 -1.93
CA LEU A 199 5.38 -12.62 -1.52
C LEU A 199 6.58 -13.23 -2.24
N GLU A 200 6.31 -14.07 -3.23
CA GLU A 200 7.31 -14.79 -4.00
C GLU A 200 6.89 -14.86 -5.47
N GLU A 201 7.86 -14.79 -6.36
CA GLU A 201 7.68 -15.02 -7.80
C GLU A 201 8.87 -15.79 -8.35
N VAL A 202 8.59 -16.78 -9.22
CA VAL A 202 9.63 -17.53 -9.93
C VAL A 202 9.65 -17.08 -11.38
N ILE A 203 10.62 -16.23 -11.71
CA ILE A 203 10.91 -15.81 -13.09
C ILE A 203 11.39 -17.04 -13.86
N THR A 204 10.76 -17.39 -14.98
CA THR A 204 11.05 -18.63 -15.75
C THR A 204 11.74 -18.40 -17.08
N ASP A 205 11.82 -17.15 -17.51
CA ASP A 205 12.35 -16.74 -18.80
C ASP A 205 13.68 -15.99 -18.70
N ALA A 206 14.34 -15.98 -17.54
CA ALA A 206 15.63 -15.32 -17.32
C ALA A 206 16.69 -15.84 -18.31
N VAL A 207 17.62 -14.96 -18.68
CA VAL A 207 18.72 -15.30 -19.58
C VAL A 207 19.83 -16.01 -18.80
N ALA A 208 20.17 -17.23 -19.20
CA ALA A 208 21.16 -18.04 -18.49
C ALA A 208 22.51 -17.33 -18.39
N GLY A 209 23.10 -17.35 -17.19
CA GLY A 209 24.42 -16.78 -16.91
C GLY A 209 24.48 -15.24 -16.88
N LEU A 210 23.39 -14.51 -17.16
CA LEU A 210 23.37 -13.06 -17.07
C LEU A 210 22.77 -12.57 -15.74
N PRO A 211 23.36 -11.55 -15.11
CA PRO A 211 22.72 -10.86 -13.98
C PRO A 211 21.44 -10.16 -14.42
N HIS A 212 20.41 -10.23 -13.57
CA HIS A 212 19.13 -9.55 -13.76
C HIS A 212 18.89 -8.58 -12.60
N ALA A 213 18.46 -7.37 -12.93
CA ALA A 213 17.93 -6.41 -11.98
C ALA A 213 16.44 -6.69 -11.77
N VAL A 214 16.00 -6.68 -10.53
CA VAL A 214 14.60 -6.91 -10.12
C VAL A 214 14.17 -5.80 -9.19
N ARG A 215 12.93 -5.33 -9.35
CA ARG A 215 12.30 -4.36 -8.44
C ARG A 215 10.82 -4.67 -8.29
N VAL A 216 10.25 -4.35 -7.14
CA VAL A 216 8.85 -4.64 -6.81
C VAL A 216 8.12 -3.38 -6.35
N SER A 217 6.82 -3.34 -6.59
CA SER A 217 5.92 -2.29 -6.09
C SER A 217 4.67 -2.93 -5.51
N ALA A 218 4.04 -2.26 -4.56
CA ALA A 218 2.83 -2.73 -3.89
C ALA A 218 1.66 -1.78 -4.13
N ARG A 219 0.45 -2.33 -4.03
CA ARG A 219 -0.81 -1.59 -3.99
C ARG A 219 -1.80 -2.36 -3.13
N ASP A 220 -2.80 -1.68 -2.59
CA ASP A 220 -3.94 -2.34 -1.98
C ASP A 220 -4.58 -3.37 -2.95
N PHE A 221 -4.96 -4.52 -2.40
CA PHE A 221 -5.51 -5.63 -3.16
C PHE A 221 -6.84 -5.28 -3.85
N LEU A 222 -7.65 -4.39 -3.25
CA LEU A 222 -8.92 -3.91 -3.80
C LEU A 222 -8.73 -2.72 -4.76
N ASP A 223 -7.50 -2.46 -5.21
CA ASP A 223 -7.14 -1.32 -6.06
C ASP A 223 -7.41 0.05 -5.44
N ALA A 224 -7.53 0.15 -4.11
CA ALA A 224 -7.58 1.43 -3.44
C ALA A 224 -6.26 2.21 -3.65
N GLY A 225 -6.39 3.53 -3.79
CA GLY A 225 -5.25 4.44 -3.86
C GLY A 225 -4.36 4.21 -5.07
N THR A 226 -3.05 4.35 -4.88
CA THR A 226 -2.05 4.30 -5.95
C THR A 226 -0.93 3.30 -5.65
N TRP A 227 -0.18 2.93 -6.68
CA TRP A 227 1.02 2.09 -6.52
C TRP A 227 2.08 2.81 -5.69
N SER A 228 2.78 2.04 -4.85
CA SER A 228 3.99 2.47 -4.18
C SER A 228 5.04 2.94 -5.19
N THR A 229 6.08 3.62 -4.72
CA THR A 229 7.32 3.71 -5.50
C THR A 229 7.88 2.30 -5.72
N TRP A 230 8.76 2.16 -6.71
CA TRP A 230 9.54 0.93 -6.85
C TRP A 230 10.46 0.76 -5.65
N SER A 231 10.65 -0.49 -5.22
CA SER A 231 11.71 -0.86 -4.29
C SER A 231 13.08 -0.55 -4.90
N PRO A 232 14.14 -0.43 -4.07
CA PRO A 232 15.51 -0.52 -4.56
C PRO A 232 15.70 -1.76 -5.43
N GLU A 233 16.54 -1.64 -6.46
CA GLU A 233 16.85 -2.75 -7.35
C GLU A 233 17.69 -3.80 -6.61
N ALA A 234 17.28 -5.06 -6.71
CA ALA A 234 18.04 -6.22 -6.27
C ALA A 234 18.56 -7.00 -7.49
N TRP A 235 19.71 -7.64 -7.33
CA TRP A 235 20.38 -8.34 -8.43
C TRP A 235 20.49 -9.83 -8.13
N GLY A 236 20.32 -10.65 -9.17
CA GLY A 236 20.56 -12.09 -9.09
C GLY A 236 20.97 -12.67 -10.44
N THR A 237 21.70 -13.78 -10.41
CA THR A 237 22.17 -14.49 -11.61
C THR A 237 21.60 -15.91 -11.59
N PRO A 238 20.98 -16.40 -12.68
CA PRO A 238 20.48 -17.77 -12.75
C PRO A 238 21.59 -18.80 -12.55
N SER A 239 21.22 -20.02 -12.15
CA SER A 239 22.20 -21.08 -11.91
C SER A 239 22.97 -21.44 -13.18
N THR A 240 24.24 -21.78 -13.05
CA THR A 240 25.04 -22.29 -14.16
C THR A 240 24.66 -23.75 -14.40
N GLY A 241 24.20 -24.11 -15.60
CA GLY A 241 23.71 -25.46 -15.93
C GLY A 241 24.78 -26.56 -15.95
N THR A 242 26.00 -26.30 -15.49
CA THR A 242 27.07 -27.28 -15.39
C THR A 242 27.03 -27.97 -14.04
N ILE A 243 26.62 -29.23 -14.03
CA ILE A 243 26.94 -30.16 -12.94
C ILE A 243 28.48 -30.13 -12.75
N PRO A 244 29.02 -29.92 -11.54
CA PRO A 244 30.46 -30.00 -11.31
C PRO A 244 30.97 -31.40 -11.73
N LYS A 245 31.76 -31.42 -12.81
CA LYS A 245 32.57 -32.52 -13.37
C LYS A 245 32.11 -33.94 -13.04
N GLU A 246 31.61 -34.62 -14.09
CA GLU A 246 31.71 -36.07 -14.23
C GLU A 246 33.11 -36.54 -13.82
N ILE A 247 33.17 -37.30 -12.72
CA ILE A 247 34.33 -38.13 -12.41
C ILE A 247 34.35 -39.22 -13.49
N PRO A 248 35.43 -39.41 -14.27
CA PRO A 248 35.46 -40.45 -15.28
C PRO A 248 35.38 -41.80 -14.59
N ALA A 249 34.27 -42.51 -14.78
CA ALA A 249 34.14 -43.91 -14.41
C ALA A 249 34.99 -44.77 -15.36
N TRP A 250 36.21 -45.07 -14.95
CA TRP A 250 37.07 -46.15 -15.43
C TRP A 250 37.88 -46.58 -14.21
N GLY A 251 37.93 -47.80 -13.71
CA GLY A 251 37.40 -49.09 -14.11
C GLY A 251 38.23 -50.09 -13.29
N GLN A 252 37.61 -51.04 -12.60
CA GLN A 252 38.33 -52.25 -12.17
C GLN A 252 37.36 -53.39 -11.89
N LEU A 253 37.41 -54.29 -12.86
CA LEU A 253 36.82 -55.61 -12.94
C LEU A 253 37.62 -56.57 -12.03
N HIS A 254 36.90 -57.48 -11.38
CA HIS A 254 37.37 -58.73 -10.74
C HIS A 254 38.37 -58.65 -9.57
N THR A 255 37.97 -59.22 -8.42
CA THR A 255 38.62 -60.39 -7.79
C THR A 255 37.77 -60.89 -6.62
N GLN A 256 37.28 -62.12 -6.72
CA GLN A 256 36.73 -62.95 -5.63
C GLN A 256 37.91 -63.52 -4.80
N PRO A 257 37.76 -63.77 -3.50
CA PRO A 257 37.87 -65.17 -3.09
C PRO A 257 36.84 -65.59 -2.03
N GLU A 258 36.35 -66.81 -2.22
CA GLU A 258 35.51 -67.59 -1.31
C GLU A 258 36.40 -68.65 -0.65
N VAL A 259 36.48 -68.69 0.69
CA VAL A 259 36.72 -69.89 1.53
C VAL A 259 36.14 -69.62 2.94
N GLU A 260 35.12 -70.41 3.32
CA GLU A 260 34.51 -70.60 4.66
C GLU A 260 35.27 -71.71 5.46
N PRO A 261 34.87 -72.21 6.66
CA PRO A 261 33.96 -71.72 7.73
C PRO A 261 34.49 -71.95 9.18
N GLN A 262 33.83 -71.40 10.22
CA GLN A 262 33.68 -72.12 11.51
C GLN A 262 32.39 -71.74 12.25
N VAL A 263 31.74 -72.80 12.72
CA VAL A 263 30.44 -72.93 13.40
C VAL A 263 30.63 -72.90 14.92
N ASP A 264 29.80 -72.15 15.67
CA ASP A 264 29.02 -72.75 16.77
C ASP A 264 27.81 -71.87 17.17
N SER A 265 26.70 -72.54 17.47
CA SER A 265 25.37 -71.99 17.82
C SER A 265 24.96 -72.61 19.18
N PRO A 266 23.99 -72.07 19.97
CA PRO A 266 22.56 -72.19 19.63
C PRO A 266 21.60 -71.08 20.14
N ALA A 267 20.43 -70.98 19.47
CA ALA A 267 19.26 -70.09 19.67
C ALA A 267 18.25 -70.66 20.72
N PRO A 268 16.90 -70.34 20.80
CA PRO A 268 15.96 -69.39 20.10
C PRO A 268 14.90 -68.74 21.09
N PRO A 269 13.71 -68.13 20.72
CA PRO A 269 13.00 -68.04 19.42
C PRO A 269 12.41 -66.68 18.96
N ARG A 270 11.96 -66.65 17.69
CA ARG A 270 11.26 -65.56 16.94
C ARG A 270 9.77 -65.44 17.33
N PRO A 271 9.06 -64.35 16.96
CA PRO A 271 8.28 -64.39 15.72
C PRO A 271 8.29 -63.11 14.86
N SER A 272 7.98 -63.35 13.59
CA SER A 272 7.65 -62.48 12.45
C SER A 272 6.67 -61.33 12.70
N LEU A 273 6.95 -60.16 12.09
CA LEU A 273 5.95 -59.12 11.80
C LEU A 273 6.07 -58.59 10.37
N GLN A 274 4.89 -58.26 9.85
CA GLN A 274 4.47 -58.06 8.47
C GLN A 274 4.95 -56.78 7.76
N PRO A 275 4.69 -56.66 6.43
CA PRO A 275 4.92 -55.44 5.65
C PRO A 275 4.08 -54.24 6.12
N HIS A 276 4.64 -53.04 5.99
CA HIS A 276 3.99 -51.75 6.27
C HIS A 276 2.72 -51.51 5.43
N PRO A 277 1.67 -50.87 5.98
CA PRO A 277 0.39 -50.64 5.29
C PRO A 277 0.43 -49.45 4.32
N ARG A 278 -0.31 -49.60 3.22
CA ARG A 278 -0.67 -48.53 2.27
C ARG A 278 -1.54 -47.48 2.98
N LEU A 279 -0.98 -46.29 3.23
CA LEU A 279 -1.68 -45.17 3.86
C LEU A 279 -1.69 -43.93 2.94
N LEU A 280 -1.88 -44.14 1.63
CA LEU A 280 -2.03 -43.04 0.67
C LEU A 280 -3.27 -43.15 -0.23
N ASP A 281 -4.13 -44.14 -0.02
CA ASP A 281 -5.34 -44.33 -0.85
C ASP A 281 -6.65 -43.95 -0.12
N HIS A 282 -6.59 -43.69 1.19
CA HIS A 282 -7.78 -43.41 2.01
C HIS A 282 -8.07 -41.92 2.22
N ARG A 283 -7.12 -41.02 1.93
CA ARG A 283 -7.28 -39.58 2.18
C ARG A 283 -8.09 -38.88 1.09
N ASP A 284 -7.87 -39.28 -0.17
CA ASP A 284 -8.60 -38.72 -1.32
C ASP A 284 -10.08 -39.14 -1.32
N SER A 285 -10.39 -40.35 -0.85
CA SER A 285 -11.78 -40.82 -0.74
C SER A 285 -12.60 -40.09 0.32
N VAL A 286 -11.97 -39.57 1.39
CA VAL A 286 -12.68 -38.84 2.46
C VAL A 286 -12.95 -37.39 2.06
N GLU A 287 -12.01 -36.75 1.38
CA GLU A 287 -12.19 -35.37 0.87
C GLU A 287 -13.27 -35.32 -0.23
N GLN A 288 -13.30 -36.31 -1.13
CA GLN A 288 -14.33 -36.39 -2.17
C GLN A 288 -15.75 -36.62 -1.59
N VAL A 289 -15.87 -37.43 -0.54
CA VAL A 289 -17.14 -37.65 0.17
C VAL A 289 -17.58 -36.40 0.93
N ALA A 290 -16.64 -35.65 1.52
CA ALA A 290 -16.94 -34.40 2.22
C ALA A 290 -17.41 -33.30 1.25
N VAL A 291 -16.80 -33.19 0.06
CA VAL A 291 -17.22 -32.23 -0.97
C VAL A 291 -18.62 -32.55 -1.48
N LEU A 292 -18.92 -33.82 -1.78
CA LEU A 292 -20.27 -34.23 -2.23
C LEU A 292 -21.34 -33.99 -1.15
N ALA A 293 -21.03 -34.27 0.12
CA ALA A 293 -21.94 -33.97 1.22
C ALA A 293 -22.20 -32.46 1.36
N SER A 294 -21.17 -31.62 1.24
CA SER A 294 -21.31 -30.16 1.34
C SER A 294 -22.13 -29.54 0.20
N LEU A 295 -21.95 -30.03 -1.04
CA LEU A 295 -22.75 -29.62 -2.20
C LEU A 295 -24.22 -30.04 -2.05
N GLY A 296 -24.48 -31.23 -1.50
CA GLY A 296 -25.83 -31.69 -1.20
C GLY A 296 -26.55 -30.79 -0.18
N ILE A 297 -25.86 -30.41 0.89
CA ILE A 297 -26.41 -29.55 1.94
C ILE A 297 -26.70 -28.14 1.41
N LEU A 298 -25.78 -27.54 0.63
CA LEU A 298 -25.97 -26.22 0.04
C LEU A 298 -27.14 -26.20 -0.96
N SER A 299 -27.27 -27.24 -1.78
CA SER A 299 -28.39 -27.40 -2.70
C SER A 299 -29.73 -27.50 -1.96
N PHE A 300 -29.79 -28.30 -0.89
CA PHE A 300 -30.99 -28.44 -0.08
C PHE A 300 -31.39 -27.13 0.61
N LEU A 301 -30.42 -26.42 1.20
CA LEU A 301 -30.67 -25.11 1.83
C LEU A 301 -31.13 -24.06 0.82
N GLY A 302 -30.56 -24.06 -0.40
CA GLY A 302 -30.99 -23.20 -1.49
C GLY A 302 -32.43 -23.48 -1.93
N LEU A 303 -32.83 -24.76 -2.03
CA LEU A 303 -34.19 -25.15 -2.37
C LEU A 303 -35.20 -24.75 -1.29
N VAL A 304 -34.85 -24.91 -0.01
CA VAL A 304 -35.71 -24.49 1.12
C VAL A 304 -35.88 -22.97 1.14
N ALA A 305 -34.79 -22.21 0.98
CA ALA A 305 -34.85 -20.75 0.92
C ALA A 305 -35.67 -20.25 -0.29
N GLY A 306 -35.48 -20.88 -1.46
CA GLY A 306 -36.26 -20.60 -2.66
C GLY A 306 -37.76 -20.89 -2.48
N ALA A 307 -38.10 -22.02 -1.86
CA ALA A 307 -39.50 -22.37 -1.56
C ALA A 307 -40.15 -21.41 -0.56
N LEU A 308 -39.41 -20.97 0.47
CA LEU A 308 -39.89 -19.97 1.42
C LEU A 308 -40.12 -18.61 0.75
N ALA A 309 -39.18 -18.15 -0.09
CA ALA A 309 -39.32 -16.92 -0.85
C ALA A 309 -40.50 -16.97 -1.82
N LEU A 310 -40.68 -18.09 -2.54
CA LEU A 310 -41.81 -18.31 -3.42
C LEU A 310 -43.14 -18.35 -2.65
N GLY A 311 -43.16 -18.99 -1.48
CA GLY A 311 -44.31 -19.01 -0.59
C GLY A 311 -44.69 -17.62 -0.09
N LEU A 312 -43.72 -16.81 0.35
CA LEU A 312 -43.92 -15.41 0.74
C LEU A 312 -44.44 -14.58 -0.42
N TRP A 313 -43.86 -14.73 -1.60
CA TRP A 313 -44.30 -14.02 -2.80
C TRP A 313 -45.73 -14.38 -3.21
N LEU A 314 -46.09 -15.67 -3.16
CA LEU A 314 -47.45 -16.12 -3.45
C LEU A 314 -48.47 -15.65 -2.39
N ARG A 315 -48.07 -15.57 -1.11
CA ARG A 315 -48.93 -14.98 -0.06
C ARG A 315 -49.15 -13.48 -0.27
N LEU A 316 -48.11 -12.73 -0.60
CA LEU A 316 -48.21 -11.30 -0.92
C LEU A 316 -49.08 -11.07 -2.17
N ARG A 317 -48.98 -11.96 -3.17
CA ARG A 317 -49.79 -11.90 -4.40
C ARG A 317 -51.26 -12.29 -4.17
N ARG A 318 -51.55 -13.20 -3.23
CA ARG A 318 -52.93 -13.52 -2.79
C ARG A 318 -53.53 -12.43 -1.90
N GLY A 319 -52.73 -11.79 -1.04
CA GLY A 319 -53.17 -10.68 -0.20
C GLY A 319 -53.49 -9.39 -0.96
N GLY A 320 -53.06 -9.27 -2.23
CA GLY A 320 -53.39 -8.15 -3.12
C GLY A 320 -54.72 -8.29 -3.88
N LYS A 321 -55.49 -9.37 -3.67
CA LYS A 321 -56.75 -9.63 -4.41
C LYS A 321 -58.03 -9.38 -3.60
N ASP A 322 -57.93 -8.97 -2.34
CA ASP A 322 -59.07 -8.53 -1.52
C ASP A 322 -58.83 -7.11 -1.00
N GLY A 323 -59.24 -6.11 -1.78
CA GLY A 323 -59.14 -4.68 -1.42
C GLY A 323 -59.82 -3.78 -2.47
N SER A 324 -60.91 -3.17 -2.06
CA SER A 324 -61.95 -2.44 -2.82
C SER A 324 -61.52 -1.00 -3.28
N PRO A 325 -62.38 -0.23 -3.99
CA PRO A 325 -61.98 0.64 -5.12
C PRO A 325 -61.47 2.05 -4.78
N LYS A 326 -60.71 2.61 -5.73
CA LYS A 326 -60.10 3.96 -5.71
C LYS A 326 -61.13 5.10 -5.72
N PRO A 327 -60.95 6.17 -4.92
CA PRO A 327 -61.57 7.46 -5.17
C PRO A 327 -60.69 8.29 -6.14
N GLY A 328 -61.33 8.90 -7.12
CA GLY A 328 -60.70 9.79 -8.09
C GLY A 328 -60.32 11.14 -7.47
N PHE A 329 -59.25 11.74 -7.99
CA PHE A 329 -58.92 13.15 -7.74
C PHE A 329 -58.83 13.89 -9.07
N LEU A 330 -59.77 14.81 -9.25
CA LEU A 330 -59.84 15.79 -10.32
C LEU A 330 -58.96 17.00 -10.00
N ALA A 331 -58.37 17.52 -11.07
CA ALA A 331 -58.15 18.93 -11.44
C ALA A 331 -57.87 19.99 -10.35
N SER A 332 -56.73 20.65 -10.53
CA SER A 332 -56.39 21.98 -10.04
C SER A 332 -57.28 23.07 -10.63
N VAL A 333 -57.98 23.87 -9.82
CA VAL A 333 -58.40 25.24 -10.15
C VAL A 333 -58.46 26.10 -8.88
N ILE A 334 -57.77 27.23 -8.88
CA ILE A 334 -57.79 28.28 -7.86
C ILE A 334 -59.01 29.20 -8.12
N PRO A 335 -59.81 29.59 -7.11
CA PRO A 335 -60.72 30.72 -7.24
C PRO A 335 -60.17 31.97 -6.54
N VAL A 336 -60.20 33.08 -7.28
CA VAL A 336 -60.02 34.46 -6.80
C VAL A 336 -61.36 34.95 -6.26
N ASP A 337 -61.40 35.43 -5.03
CA ASP A 337 -62.63 35.93 -4.41
C ASP A 337 -62.81 37.45 -4.64
N ARG A 338 -64.01 37.82 -5.10
CA ARG A 338 -64.47 39.20 -5.39
C ARG A 338 -65.35 39.65 -4.22
N ARG A 339 -65.09 40.85 -3.70
CA ARG A 339 -65.93 41.55 -2.71
C ARG A 339 -67.37 41.77 -3.22
N PRO A 340 -68.41 41.61 -2.38
CA PRO A 340 -69.76 42.08 -2.68
C PRO A 340 -70.05 43.47 -2.09
N GLY A 341 -70.68 44.32 -2.90
CA GLY A 341 -71.29 45.58 -2.52
C GLY A 341 -72.71 45.41 -1.97
N ALA A 342 -73.14 46.41 -1.22
CA ALA A 342 -74.36 46.53 -0.43
C ALA A 342 -75.69 46.45 -1.22
N PRO A 343 -76.83 46.18 -0.54
CA PRO A 343 -78.15 46.50 -1.06
C PRO A 343 -78.69 47.83 -0.48
N ASN A 344 -79.43 48.54 -1.33
CA ASN A 344 -80.34 49.63 -0.97
C ASN A 344 -81.66 49.07 -0.42
N LEU A 345 -82.10 49.58 0.73
CA LEU A 345 -83.44 50.14 1.04
C LEU A 345 -83.59 50.32 2.55
#